data_AF-A0A950XSD4-F1
#
_entry.id   AF-A0A950XSD4-F1
#
_cell.length_a   1.000
_cell.length_b   1.000
_cell.length_c   1.000
_cell.angle_alpha   90.00
_cell.angle_beta   90.00
_cell.angle_gamma   90.00
#
_symmetry.space_group_name_H-M   'P 1'
#
loop_
_entity.id
_entity.type
_entity.pdbx_description
1 polymer ?
#
loop_
_entity_poly.entity_id
_entity_poly.type
_entity_poly.pdbx_seq_one_letter_code
_entity_poly.pdbx_strand_id
1 'polypeptide(L)'
;MWQNRLELSDWKISLITVHRGELSPGTLGNVRWNLDEKTARVKVLNANDYELPFEAAFSDMEFTLVHELIHLELASLPRTDESRVDEEGAVNRMADALLQLDHRESAKANVTAFLAR
;
A
#
# COMPACT_ATOMS: atom_id res chain seq x y z
N MET A 1 -2.67 -1.51 -10.98
CA MET A 1 -3.97 -1.96 -10.43
C MET A 1 -4.26 -1.43 -9.02
N TRP A 2 -3.30 -0.99 -8.18
CA TRP A 2 -3.65 -0.10 -7.05
C TRP A 2 -3.57 1.38 -7.42
N GLN A 3 -2.53 1.78 -8.17
CA GLN A 3 -2.36 3.14 -8.69
C GLN A 3 -3.63 3.70 -9.36
N ASN A 4 -4.24 2.96 -10.29
CA ASN A 4 -5.48 3.43 -10.96
C ASN A 4 -6.71 3.43 -10.04
N ARG A 5 -6.77 2.53 -9.04
CA ARG A 5 -7.92 2.45 -8.11
C ARG A 5 -7.93 3.57 -7.10
N LEU A 6 -6.74 4.13 -6.82
CA LEU A 6 -6.54 5.27 -5.94
C LEU A 6 -6.39 6.57 -6.74
N GLU A 7 -6.79 6.59 -8.02
CA GLU A 7 -6.73 7.78 -8.89
C GLU A 7 -5.33 8.39 -9.10
N LEU A 8 -4.27 7.63 -8.83
CA LEU A 8 -2.87 8.05 -8.95
C LEU A 8 -2.27 7.86 -10.36
N SER A 9 -3.09 7.76 -11.41
CA SER A 9 -2.62 7.41 -12.77
C SER A 9 -1.72 8.47 -13.42
N ASP A 10 -1.78 9.70 -12.95
CA ASP A 10 -0.95 10.82 -13.37
C ASP A 10 0.39 10.91 -12.60
N TRP A 11 0.56 10.11 -11.55
CA TRP A 11 1.80 10.01 -10.80
C TRP A 11 2.82 9.07 -11.44
N LYS A 12 4.09 9.47 -11.43
CA LYS A 12 5.22 8.57 -11.72
C LYS A 12 5.71 7.91 -10.43
N ILE A 13 5.23 6.69 -10.19
CA ILE A 13 5.52 5.92 -8.97
C ILE A 13 6.60 4.89 -9.23
N SER A 14 7.62 4.84 -8.36
CA SER A 14 8.64 3.79 -8.32
C SER A 14 8.48 2.97 -7.05
N LEU A 15 8.40 1.65 -7.18
CA LEU A 15 8.35 0.71 -6.05
C LEU A 15 9.68 -0.03 -5.97
N ILE A 16 10.28 -0.07 -4.79
CA ILE A 16 11.48 -0.86 -4.51
C ILE A 16 11.30 -1.66 -3.22
N THR A 17 11.76 -2.91 -3.23
CA THR A 17 11.92 -3.71 -2.02
C THR A 17 13.27 -3.43 -1.40
N VAL A 18 13.32 -3.18 -0.10
CA VAL A 18 14.54 -2.80 0.61
C VAL A 18 14.76 -3.66 1.85
N HIS A 19 16.00 -3.75 2.33
CA HIS A 19 16.27 -4.43 3.58
C HIS A 19 15.88 -3.58 4.79
N ARG A 20 15.68 -4.22 5.95
CA ARG A 20 15.23 -3.57 7.19
C ARG A 20 16.10 -2.38 7.61
N GLY A 21 17.41 -2.45 7.37
CA GLY A 21 18.35 -1.38 7.69
C GLY A 21 18.18 -0.10 6.84
N GLU A 22 17.40 -0.16 5.76
CA GLU A 22 17.11 0.98 4.86
C GLU A 22 15.77 1.66 5.16
N LEU A 23 15.03 1.15 6.15
CA LEU A 23 13.77 1.68 6.66
C LEU A 23 13.98 2.35 8.01
N SER A 24 13.07 3.24 8.38
CA SER A 24 13.05 3.80 9.73
C SER A 24 12.75 2.68 10.74
N PRO A 25 13.33 2.72 11.96
CA PRO A 25 13.04 1.74 12.99
C PRO A 25 11.52 1.61 13.23
N GLY A 26 11.03 0.38 13.21
CA GLY A 26 9.62 0.07 13.44
C GLY A 26 8.69 0.25 12.25
N THR A 27 9.18 0.55 11.04
CA THR A 27 8.35 0.61 9.83
C THR A 27 8.60 -0.57 8.89
N LEU A 28 7.58 -0.93 8.12
CA LEU A 28 7.63 -1.95 7.06
C LEU A 28 7.62 -1.34 5.67
N GLY A 29 7.36 -0.03 5.57
CA GLY A 29 7.44 0.75 4.36
C GLY A 29 7.70 2.23 4.63
N ASN A 30 7.76 2.99 3.55
CA ASN A 30 7.54 4.44 3.52
C ASN A 30 7.37 4.91 2.08
N VAL A 31 6.64 6.00 1.90
CA VAL A 31 6.63 6.78 0.66
C VAL A 31 7.34 8.12 0.82
N ARG A 32 8.08 8.52 -0.22
CA ARG A 32 8.55 9.90 -0.40
C ARG A 32 8.06 10.39 -1.75
N TRP A 33 7.62 11.65 -1.81
CA TRP A 33 7.03 12.20 -3.02
C TRP A 33 7.45 13.65 -3.26
N ASN A 34 7.24 14.09 -4.50
CA ASN A 34 7.32 15.48 -4.94
C ASN A 34 6.00 15.83 -5.61
N LEU A 35 5.24 16.76 -5.03
CA LEU A 35 3.91 17.17 -5.52
C LEU A 35 4.00 17.91 -6.86
N ASP A 36 5.02 18.77 -7.03
CA ASP A 36 5.19 19.58 -8.24
C ASP A 36 5.52 18.71 -9.46
N GLU A 37 6.37 17.70 -9.26
CA GLU A 37 6.76 16.77 -10.31
C GLU A 37 5.81 15.57 -10.47
N LYS A 38 4.87 15.40 -9.53
CA LYS A 38 4.03 14.19 -9.38
C LYS A 38 4.86 12.90 -9.43
N THR A 39 5.97 12.87 -8.69
CA THR A 39 6.82 11.68 -8.57
C THR A 39 6.77 11.10 -7.17
N ALA A 40 6.80 9.77 -7.06
CA ALA A 40 6.85 9.09 -5.78
C ALA A 40 7.80 7.89 -5.80
N ARG A 41 8.44 7.64 -4.65
CA ARG A 41 9.22 6.43 -4.38
C ARG A 41 8.67 5.75 -3.15
N VAL A 42 8.12 4.57 -3.35
CA VAL A 42 7.61 3.68 -2.31
C VAL A 42 8.68 2.63 -2.01
N LYS A 43 9.03 2.50 -0.74
CA LYS A 43 9.86 1.43 -0.21
C LYS A 43 8.98 0.47 0.56
N VAL A 44 9.15 -0.83 0.33
CA VAL A 44 8.51 -1.90 1.11
C VAL A 44 9.59 -2.87 1.59
N LEU A 45 9.42 -3.43 2.78
CA LEU A 45 10.34 -4.42 3.32
C LEU A 45 10.44 -5.63 2.37
N ASN A 46 11.66 -6.10 2.16
CA ASN A 46 11.91 -7.31 1.38
C ASN A 46 11.32 -8.54 2.07
N ALA A 47 10.67 -9.43 1.32
CA ALA A 47 10.10 -10.69 1.82
C ALA A 47 11.10 -11.52 2.63
N ASN A 48 12.40 -11.49 2.29
CA ASN A 48 13.45 -12.24 2.99
C ASN A 48 13.75 -11.72 4.40
N ASP A 49 13.33 -10.50 4.74
CA ASP A 49 13.55 -9.87 6.04
C ASP A 49 12.34 -10.03 6.99
N TYR A 50 11.32 -10.79 6.56
CA TYR A 50 10.19 -11.19 7.39
C TYR A 50 10.50 -12.46 8.16
N GLU A 51 10.09 -12.50 9.42
CA GLU A 51 10.06 -13.72 10.25
C GLU A 51 8.67 -14.39 10.16
N LEU A 52 8.09 -14.44 8.96
CA LEU A 52 6.73 -14.95 8.69
C LEU A 52 6.74 -15.98 7.56
N PRO A 53 5.73 -16.86 7.48
CA PRO A 53 5.50 -17.69 6.29
C PRO A 53 5.32 -16.83 5.03
N PHE A 54 5.71 -17.37 3.87
CA PHE A 54 5.69 -16.68 2.58
C PHE A 54 4.37 -15.95 2.29
N GLU A 55 3.23 -16.64 2.39
CA GLU A 55 1.91 -16.05 2.11
C GLU A 55 1.58 -14.86 3.03
N ALA A 56 1.98 -14.94 4.30
CA ALA A 56 1.77 -13.87 5.27
C ALA A 56 2.69 -12.67 4.99
N ALA A 57 3.94 -12.93 4.61
CA ALA A 57 4.87 -11.87 4.20
C ALA A 57 4.37 -11.14 2.95
N PHE A 58 3.88 -11.86 1.93
CA PHE A 58 3.32 -11.23 0.73
C PHE A 58 2.06 -10.42 1.03
N SER A 59 1.17 -10.92 1.88
CA SER A 59 -0.03 -10.19 2.31
C SER A 59 0.34 -8.88 3.04
N ASP A 60 1.35 -8.92 3.90
CA ASP A 60 1.83 -7.74 4.64
C ASP A 60 2.55 -6.73 3.74
N MET A 61 3.32 -7.21 2.76
CA MET A 61 3.94 -6.37 1.74
C MET A 61 2.90 -5.67 0.88
N GLU A 62 1.82 -6.37 0.49
CA GLU A 62 0.72 -5.76 -0.26
C GLU A 62 -0.02 -4.72 0.60
N PHE A 63 -0.34 -5.06 1.85
CA PHE A 63 -0.91 -4.11 2.81
C PHE A 63 -0.08 -2.85 2.92
N THR A 64 1.24 -3.01 3.14
CA THR A 64 2.18 -1.89 3.23
C THR A 64 2.16 -1.06 1.94
N LEU A 65 2.21 -1.69 0.77
CA LEU A 65 2.15 -0.96 -0.50
C LEU A 65 0.85 -0.14 -0.62
N VAL A 66 -0.30 -0.73 -0.30
CA VAL A 66 -1.60 -0.03 -0.37
C VAL A 66 -1.67 1.10 0.64
N HIS A 67 -1.19 0.89 1.86
CA HIS A 67 -1.08 1.90 2.92
C HIS A 67 -0.28 3.11 2.44
N GLU A 68 0.92 2.89 1.88
CA GLU A 68 1.77 3.97 1.37
C GLU A 68 1.17 4.70 0.16
N LEU A 69 0.43 4.01 -0.70
CA LEU A 69 -0.27 4.64 -1.83
C LEU A 69 -1.45 5.50 -1.36
N ILE A 70 -2.16 5.11 -0.29
CA ILE A 70 -3.21 5.94 0.30
C ILE A 70 -2.60 7.21 0.90
N HIS A 71 -1.45 7.11 1.57
CA HIS A 71 -0.72 8.31 2.01
C HIS A 71 -0.36 9.24 0.85
N LEU A 72 0.01 8.68 -0.30
CA LEU A 72 0.30 9.47 -1.49
C LEU A 72 -0.95 10.19 -2.02
N GLU A 73 -2.09 9.52 -2.06
CA GLU A 73 -3.34 10.13 -2.52
C GLU A 73 -3.80 11.26 -1.59
N LEU A 74 -3.63 11.08 -0.28
CA LEU A 74 -3.95 12.09 0.73
C LEU A 74 -2.91 13.22 0.80
N ALA A 75 -1.79 13.14 0.09
CA ALA A 75 -0.68 14.09 0.19
C ALA A 75 -1.03 15.52 -0.22
N SER A 76 -2.11 15.71 -0.97
CA SER A 76 -2.62 17.03 -1.37
C SER A 76 -3.51 17.69 -0.31
N LEU A 77 -3.93 16.94 0.72
CA LEU A 77 -4.78 17.44 1.78
C LEU A 77 -3.94 18.15 2.86
N PRO A 78 -4.47 19.20 3.51
CA PRO A 78 -3.83 19.81 4.66
C PRO A 78 -3.64 18.79 5.78
N ARG A 79 -2.41 18.67 6.27
CA ARG A 79 -2.03 17.86 7.42
C ARG A 79 -1.56 18.76 8.56
N THR A 80 -1.94 18.44 9.79
CA THR A 80 -1.32 19.02 11.00
C THR A 80 -0.64 17.92 11.80
N ASP A 81 0.33 18.27 12.64
CA ASP A 81 1.04 17.25 13.43
C ASP A 81 0.12 16.56 14.44
N GLU A 82 -0.92 17.26 14.89
CA GLU A 82 -1.93 16.74 15.83
C GLU A 82 -2.82 15.67 15.20
N SER A 83 -3.08 15.74 13.89
CA SER A 83 -3.95 14.78 13.20
C SER A 83 -3.23 13.51 12.76
N ARG A 84 -1.90 13.41 12.95
CA ARG A 84 -1.09 12.30 12.41
C ARG A 84 -1.56 10.94 12.90
N VAL A 85 -1.80 10.78 14.20
CA VAL A 85 -2.21 9.49 14.78
C VAL A 85 -3.57 9.04 14.23
N ASP A 86 -4.51 9.97 14.15
CA ASP A 86 -5.85 9.69 13.64
C ASP A 86 -5.81 9.34 12.15
N GLU A 87 -4.94 10.01 11.40
CA GLU A 87 -4.74 9.75 9.99
C GLU A 87 -4.10 8.39 9.73
N GLU A 88 -3.01 8.04 10.43
CA GLU A 88 -2.42 6.69 10.36
C GLU A 88 -3.48 5.61 10.65
N GLY A 89 -4.32 5.84 11.66
CA GLY A 89 -5.43 4.95 11.98
C GLY A 89 -6.47 4.86 10.86
N ALA A 90 -6.80 5.97 10.19
CA ALA A 90 -7.71 5.98 9.06
C ALA A 90 -7.12 5.26 7.84
N VAL A 91 -5.85 5.50 7.53
CA VAL A 91 -5.11 4.89 6.41
C VAL A 91 -5.05 3.37 6.59
N ASN A 92 -4.76 2.87 7.79
CA ASN A 92 -4.79 1.43 8.09
C ASN A 92 -6.16 0.82 7.80
N ARG A 93 -7.24 1.43 8.29
CA ARG A 93 -8.61 0.94 8.04
C ARG A 93 -8.99 0.98 6.57
N MET A 94 -8.54 1.99 5.84
CA MET A 94 -8.78 2.10 4.39
C MET A 94 -8.03 1.01 3.62
N ALA A 95 -6.75 0.77 3.94
CA ALA A 95 -5.97 -0.30 3.32
C ALA A 95 -6.61 -1.68 3.57
N ASP A 96 -6.98 -1.97 4.82
CA ASP A 96 -7.69 -3.20 5.18
C ASP A 96 -8.99 -3.38 4.40
N ALA A 97 -9.83 -2.33 4.36
CA ALA A 97 -11.12 -2.39 3.68
C ALA A 97 -10.97 -2.61 2.18
N LEU A 98 -10.02 -1.92 1.54
CA LEU A 98 -9.75 -2.05 0.11
C LEU A 98 -9.25 -3.45 -0.25
N LEU A 99 -8.32 -4.01 0.52
CA LEU A 99 -7.82 -5.36 0.29
C LEU A 99 -8.90 -6.42 0.50
N GLN A 100 -9.71 -6.29 1.56
CA GLN A 100 -10.84 -7.19 1.77
C GLN A 100 -11.85 -7.15 0.61
N LEU A 101 -12.11 -5.96 0.06
CA LEU A 101 -12.97 -5.82 -1.11
C LEU A 101 -12.36 -6.49 -2.34
N ASP A 102 -11.07 -6.27 -2.60
CA ASP A 102 -10.39 -6.90 -3.74
C ASP A 102 -10.40 -8.43 -3.66
N HIS A 103 -10.04 -8.98 -2.51
CA HIS A 103 -10.00 -10.43 -2.33
C HIS A 103 -11.38 -11.07 -2.51
N ARG A 104 -12.46 -10.38 -2.09
CA ARG A 104 -13.83 -10.84 -2.30
C ARG A 104 -14.22 -10.83 -3.77
N GLU A 105 -13.89 -9.78 -4.51
CA GLU A 105 -14.20 -9.69 -5.94
C GLU A 105 -13.40 -10.72 -6.74
N SER A 106 -12.12 -10.91 -6.41
CA SER A 106 -11.27 -11.95 -6.99
C SER A 106 -11.82 -13.36 -6.74
N ALA A 107 -12.31 -13.64 -5.52
CA ALA A 107 -12.95 -14.92 -5.21
C ALA A 107 -14.23 -15.16 -6.03
N LYS A 108 -15.11 -14.15 -6.15
CA LYS A 108 -16.34 -14.25 -6.96
C LYS A 108 -16.05 -14.50 -8.44
N ALA A 109 -15.06 -13.78 -9.00
CA ALA A 109 -14.63 -13.94 -10.39
C ALA A 109 -14.14 -15.36 -10.66
N ASN A 110 -13.32 -15.91 -9.75
CA ASN A 110 -12.80 -17.28 -9.85
C ASN A 110 -13.91 -18.34 -9.80
N VAL A 111 -14.90 -18.18 -8.91
CA VAL A 111 -16.07 -19.08 -8.85
C VAL A 111 -16.87 -19.02 -10.15
N THR A 112 -17.11 -17.82 -10.68
CA THR A 112 -17.86 -17.64 -11.93
C THR A 112 -17.15 -18.31 -13.11
N ALA A 113 -15.82 -18.13 -13.21
CA ALA A 113 -15.01 -18.73 -14.24
C ALA A 113 -14.95 -20.27 -14.15
N PHE A 114 -14.99 -20.84 -12.94
CA PHE A 114 -15.05 -22.28 -12.73
C PHE A 114 -16.39 -22.87 -13.17
N LEU A 115 -17.52 -22.21 -12.86
CA LEU A 115 -18.86 -22.69 -13.21
C LEU A 115 -19.19 -22.56 -14.71
N ALA A 116 -18.47 -21.72 -15.45
CA ALA A 116 -18.64 -21.52 -16.89
C ALA A 116 -17.83 -22.50 -17.77
N ARG A 117 -17.11 -23.46 -17.17
CA ARG A 117 -16.36 -24.53 -17.85
C ARG A 117 -17.11 -25.86 -17.76
#